data_AF-A0A382PJA6-F1
#
_entry.id   AF-A0A382PJA6-F1
#
_cell.length_a   1.000
_cell.length_b   1.000
_cell.length_c   1.000
_cell.angle_alpha   90.00
_cell.angle_beta   90.00
_cell.angle_gamma   90.00
#
_symmetry.space_group_name_H-M   'P 1'
#
loop_
_entity.id
_entity.type
_entity.pdbx_description
1 polymer ?
#
loop_
_entity_poly.entity_id
_entity_poly.type
_entity_poly.pdbx_seq_one_letter_code
_entity_poly.pdbx_strand_id
1 'polypeptide(L)' 'VHNVTWYASSSGVASTEVIAAALSWLTGGEAEITREKVKSYHGARMTMLRAQIHRKKAARESIAHLGAQLLSRLA' A
#
# COMPACT_ATOMS: atom_id res chain seq x y z
N VAL A 1 -5.03 -0.26 -16.05
CA VAL A 1 -5.29 -0.56 -14.64
C VAL A 1 -6.77 -0.50 -14.32
N HIS A 2 -7.31 -1.56 -13.70
CA HIS A 2 -8.72 -1.71 -13.31
C HIS A 2 -8.91 -1.76 -11.78
N ASN A 3 -7.91 -2.28 -11.07
CA ASN A 3 -7.78 -2.25 -9.63
C ASN A 3 -6.30 -2.08 -9.27
N VAL A 4 -6.00 -1.72 -8.03
CA VAL A 4 -4.65 -1.72 -7.46
C VAL A 4 -4.71 -2.32 -6.06
N THR A 5 -3.73 -3.15 -5.73
CA THR A 5 -3.52 -3.64 -4.36
C THR A 5 -2.07 -3.38 -3.95
N TRP A 6 -1.89 -2.70 -2.82
CA TRP A 6 -0.59 -2.51 -2.19
C TRP A 6 -0.48 -3.39 -0.96
N TYR A 7 0.70 -3.99 -0.77
CA TYR A 7 1.06 -4.68 0.45
C TYR A 7 2.26 -3.97 1.09
N ALA A 8 2.16 -3.72 2.38
CA ALA A 8 3.28 -3.25 3.20
C ALA A 8 3.35 -4.08 4.47
N SER A 9 4.54 -4.19 5.07
CA SER A 9 4.71 -4.88 6.34
C SER A 9 5.31 -3.95 7.37
N SER A 10 4.79 -4.06 8.59
CA SER A 10 5.29 -3.40 9.79
C SER A 10 5.94 -4.44 10.68
N SER A 11 7.23 -4.28 10.96
CA SER A 11 7.94 -5.08 11.96
C SER A 11 7.56 -4.63 13.38
N GLY A 12 8.03 -5.33 14.42
CA GLY A 12 7.76 -4.94 15.80
C GLY A 12 8.31 -3.56 16.23
N VAL A 13 9.21 -2.96 15.43
CA VAL A 13 9.82 -1.65 15.71
C VAL A 13 9.19 -0.54 14.85
N ALA A 14 8.55 -0.90 13.72
CA ALA A 14 7.94 0.07 12.82
C ALA A 14 6.58 0.54 13.34
N SER A 15 6.24 1.81 13.10
CA SER A 15 4.90 2.31 13.37
C SER A 15 3.95 1.88 12.26
N THR A 16 3.01 1.00 12.61
CA THR A 16 1.95 0.53 11.72
C THR A 16 1.08 1.70 11.23
N GLU A 17 0.89 2.71 12.08
CA GLU A 17 0.07 3.90 11.83
C GLU A 17 0.72 4.79 10.78
N VAL A 18 2.04 4.99 10.85
CA VAL A 18 2.78 5.75 9.82
C VAL A 18 2.71 5.04 8.47
N ILE A 19 2.86 3.72 8.44
CA ILE A 19 2.73 2.94 7.19
C ILE A 19 1.30 3.03 6.64
N ALA A 20 0.28 2.94 7.50
CA ALA A 20 -1.11 3.12 7.09
C ALA A 20 -1.37 4.52 6.52
N ALA A 21 -0.83 5.57 7.14
CA ALA A 21 -0.93 6.94 6.64
C ALA A 21 -0.24 7.12 5.29
N ALA A 22 0.95 6.55 5.11
CA ALA A 22 1.66 6.56 3.83
C ALA A 22 0.89 5.83 2.72
N LEU A 23 0.29 4.67 3.03
CA LEU A 23 -0.58 3.95 2.11
C LEU A 23 -1.84 4.76 1.76
N SER A 24 -2.45 5.43 2.73
CA SER A 24 -3.60 6.31 2.49
C SER A 24 -3.22 7.47 1.56
N TRP A 25 -2.09 8.12 1.80
CA TRP A 25 -1.58 9.18 0.93
C TRP A 25 -1.32 8.67 -0.50
N LEU A 26 -0.58 7.56 -0.63
CA LEU A 26 -0.24 6.96 -1.92
C LEU A 26 -1.50 6.60 -2.73
N THR A 27 -2.54 6.15 -2.04
CA THR A 27 -3.81 5.74 -2.67
C THR A 27 -4.80 6.89 -2.88
N GLY A 28 -4.43 8.12 -2.50
CA GLY A 28 -5.33 9.29 -2.55
C GLY A 28 -6.50 9.19 -1.60
N GLY A 29 -6.41 8.38 -0.54
CA GLY A 29 -7.48 8.14 0.42
C GLY A 29 -8.59 7.20 -0.06
N GLU A 30 -8.50 6.66 -1.27
CA GLU A 30 -9.56 5.86 -1.90
C GLU A 30 -9.44 4.35 -1.66
N ALA A 31 -8.40 3.91 -0.94
CA ALA A 31 -8.19 2.50 -0.65
C ALA A 31 -8.84 2.06 0.66
N GLU A 32 -9.42 0.87 0.66
CA GLU A 32 -9.70 0.14 1.88
C GLU A 32 -8.39 -0.43 2.44
N ILE A 33 -8.04 -0.06 3.69
CA ILE A 33 -6.82 -0.53 4.35
C ILE A 33 -7.17 -1.55 5.44
N THR A 34 -6.72 -2.79 5.24
CA THR A 34 -6.85 -3.88 6.22
C THR A 34 -5.50 -4.22 6.85
N ARG A 35 -5.52 -4.81 8.05
CA ARG A 35 -4.32 -5.20 8.81
C ARG A 35 -4.44 -6.66 9.24
N GLU A 36 -3.38 -7.43 9.03
CA GLU A 36 -3.32 -8.85 9.38
C GLU A 36 -2.04 -9.14 10.16
N LYS A 37 -2.13 -9.91 11.26
CA LYS A 37 -0.95 -10.41 11.97
C LYS A 37 -0.38 -11.60 11.21
N VAL A 38 0.86 -11.50 10.76
CA VAL A 38 1.54 -12.55 9.98
C VAL A 38 2.87 -12.94 10.63
N LYS A 39 3.45 -14.05 10.18
CA LYS A 39 4.84 -14.40 10.45
C LYS A 39 5.70 -14.00 9.25
N SER A 40 6.82 -13.36 9.53
CA SER A 40 7.89 -13.17 8.55
C SER A 40 8.45 -14.51 8.10
N TYR A 41 9.23 -14.48 7.02
CA TYR A 41 9.96 -15.65 6.53
C TYR A 41 10.81 -16.32 7.63
N HIS A 42 11.43 -15.54 8.52
CA HIS A 42 12.22 -16.04 9.65
C HIS A 42 11.40 -16.21 10.95
N GLY A 43 10.08 -16.25 10.87
CA GLY A 43 9.19 -16.57 11.99
C GLY A 43 8.84 -15.42 12.94
N ALA A 44 9.53 -14.27 12.86
CA ALA A 44 9.20 -13.09 13.64
C ALA A 44 7.78 -12.59 13.33
N ARG A 45 7.01 -12.16 14.34
CA ARG A 45 5.66 -11.60 14.16
C ARG A 45 5.75 -10.23 13.50
N MET A 46 4.88 -10.00 12.52
CA MET A 46 4.73 -8.73 11.81
C MET A 46 3.26 -8.42 11.60
N THR A 47 2.97 -7.18 11.20
CA THR A 47 1.65 -6.78 10.72
C THR A 47 1.74 -6.51 9.22
N MET A 48 0.96 -7.22 8.41
CA MET A 48 0.79 -6.92 7.00
C MET A 48 -0.38 -5.96 6.82
N LEU A 49 -0.14 -4.85 6.14
CA LEU A 49 -1.16 -3.92 5.71
C LEU A 49 -1.46 -4.17 4.24
N ARG A 50 -2.75 -4.20 3.90
CA ARG A 50 -3.22 -4.34 2.52
C ARG A 50 -4.12 -3.16 2.19
N ALA A 51 -3.76 -2.39 1.16
CA ALA A 51 -4.57 -1.27 0.66
C ALA A 51 -5.15 -1.62 -0.72
N GLN A 52 -6.47 -1.66 -0.83
CA GLN A 52 -7.17 -2.10 -2.04
C GLN A 52 -8.02 -0.99 -2.66
N ILE A 53 -7.85 -0.76 -3.96
CA ILE A 53 -8.71 0.12 -4.76
C ILE A 53 -9.41 -0.69 -5.83
N HIS A 54 -10.73 -0.79 -5.74
CA HIS A 54 -11.56 -1.51 -6.71
C HIS A 54 -12.14 -0.60 -7.81
N ARG A 55 -12.29 0.70 -7.53
CA ARG A 55 -12.84 1.68 -8.49
C ARG A 55 -11.80 1.99 -9.58
N LYS A 56 -12.09 1.63 -10.83
CA LYS A 56 -11.20 1.84 -12.00
C LYS A 56 -10.60 3.25 -12.09
N LYS A 57 -11.42 4.29 -11.86
CA LYS A 57 -10.95 5.69 -11.90
C LYS A 57 -9.91 5.97 -10.82
N ALA A 58 -10.23 5.66 -9.55
CA ALA A 58 -9.32 5.85 -8.43
C ALA A 58 -8.04 5.00 -8.57
N ALA A 59 -8.17 3.77 -9.07
CA ALA A 59 -7.04 2.88 -9.28
C ALA A 59 -6.04 3.48 -10.28
N ARG A 60 -6.52 4.09 -11.37
CA ARG A 60 -5.66 4.78 -12.34
C ARG A 60 -5.04 6.05 -11.76
N GLU A 61 -5.83 6.86 -11.05
CA GLU A 61 -5.37 8.12 -10.45
C GLU A 61 -4.29 7.87 -9.38
N SER A 62 -4.47 6.87 -8.51
CA SER A 62 -3.51 6.53 -7.45
C SER A 62 -2.11 6.18 -7.97
N ILE A 63 -2.00 5.61 -9.17
CA ILE A 63 -0.69 5.28 -9.76
C ILE A 63 0.11 6.55 -10.06
N ALA A 64 -0.55 7.66 -10.38
CA ALA A 64 0.12 8.93 -10.64
C ALA A 64 0.90 9.43 -9.40
N HIS A 65 0.48 9.06 -8.18
CA HIS A 65 1.17 9.43 -6.94
C HIS A 65 2.54 8.75 -6.76
N LEU A 66 2.87 7.73 -7.56
CA LEU A 66 4.24 7.19 -7.64
C LEU A 66 5.25 8.19 -8.20
N GLY A 67 4.76 9.25 -8.86
CA GLY A 67 5.58 10.32 -9.43
C GLY A 67 6.04 10.03 -10.85
N ALA A 68 6.09 11.09 -11.67
CA ALA A 68 6.37 11.00 -13.09
C ALA A 68 7.73 10.34 -13.40
N GLN A 69 8.76 10.59 -12.58
CA GLN A 69 10.10 10.02 -12.77
C GLN A 69 10.13 8.50 -12.61
N LEU A 70 9.38 7.95 -11.65
CA LEU A 70 9.30 6.51 -11.48
C LEU A 70 8.48 5.89 -12.61
N LEU A 71 7.34 6.50 -12.94
CA LEU A 71 6.47 6.02 -14.00
C LEU A 71 7.15 6.00 -15.38
N SER A 72 7.99 6.99 -15.70
CA SER A 72 8.74 7.03 -16.96
C SER A 72 9.78 5.91 -17.10
N ARG A 73 10.19 5.26 -16.00
CA ARG A 73 11.11 4.12 -16.02
C ARG A 73 10.40 2.77 -16.18
N LEU A 74 9.08 2.77 -16.02
CA LEU A 74 8.24 1.57 -16.11
C LEU A 74 7.47 1.50 -17.43
N ALA A 75 7.55 2.54 -18.25
CA ALA A 75 6.87 2.69 -19.54
C ALA A 75 7.67 2.03 -20.67
#